data_AF-W4JVM2-F1
#
_entry.id   AF-W4JVM2-F1
#
_cell.length_a   1.000
_cell.length_b   1.000
_cell.length_c   1.000
_cell.angle_alpha   90.00
_cell.angle_beta   90.00
_cell.angle_gamma   90.00
#
_symmetry.space_group_name_H-M   'P 1'
#
loop_
_entity.id
_entity.type
_entity.pdbx_description
1 polymer ?
#
loop_
_entity_poly.entity_id
_entity_poly.type
_entity_poly.pdbx_seq_one_letter_code
_entity_poly.pdbx_strand_id
1 'polypeptide(L)'
;EDVEEEHIHFQNVIATFQQYASYTLAGNNRRRKDLYTLSREDQKLLETLGYKKKLEEVDQAILVNAEFLNKIVANPEIFGHGMEDENVQ
;
A
#
# COMPACT_ATOMS: atom_id res chain seq x y z
N GLU A 1 25.94 12.14 -11.91
CA GLU A 1 24.93 11.22 -12.47
C GLU A 1 24.35 10.35 -11.37
N ASP A 2 25.15 9.55 -10.66
CA ASP A 2 24.68 8.65 -9.58
C ASP A 2 23.79 9.30 -8.49
N VAL A 3 24.15 10.49 -7.99
CA VAL A 3 23.39 11.19 -6.94
C VAL A 3 22.01 11.66 -7.42
N GLU A 4 21.89 12.06 -8.68
CA GLU A 4 20.62 12.54 -9.25
C GLU A 4 19.69 11.36 -9.57
N GLU A 5 20.25 10.25 -10.08
CA GLU A 5 19.52 9.00 -10.25
C GLU A 5 19.03 8.44 -8.92
N GLU A 6 19.86 8.45 -7.88
CA GLU A 6 19.48 8.02 -6.53
C GLU A 6 18.33 8.87 -5.98
N HIS A 7 18.36 10.20 -6.18
CA HIS A 7 17.28 11.08 -5.78
C HIS A 7 15.95 10.74 -6.50
N ILE A 8 16.00 10.50 -7.81
CA ILE A 8 14.82 10.10 -8.60
C ILE A 8 14.26 8.76 -8.11
N HIS A 9 15.14 7.79 -7.87
CA HIS A 9 14.74 6.49 -7.32
C HIS A 9 14.10 6.61 -5.94
N PHE A 10 14.66 7.47 -5.08
CA PHE A 10 14.09 7.76 -3.76
C PHE A 10 12.68 8.34 -3.87
N GLN A 11 12.47 9.35 -4.72
CA GLN A 11 11.14 9.93 -4.95
C GLN A 11 10.13 8.88 -5.46
N ASN A 12 10.56 7.96 -6.33
CA ASN A 12 9.71 6.87 -6.82
C ASN A 12 9.28 5.91 -5.71
N VAL A 13 10.18 5.58 -4.78
CA VAL A 13 9.85 4.74 -3.61
C VAL A 13 8.82 5.44 -2.71
N ILE A 14 9.03 6.73 -2.40
CA ILE A 14 8.10 7.52 -1.60
C ILE A 14 6.71 7.59 -2.26
N ALA A 15 6.66 7.88 -3.56
CA ALA A 15 5.42 7.92 -4.32
C ALA A 15 4.71 6.56 -4.30
N THR A 16 5.46 5.46 -4.38
CA THR A 16 4.90 4.10 -4.31
C THR A 16 4.26 3.83 -2.94
N PHE A 17 4.90 4.23 -1.84
CA PHE A 17 4.34 4.08 -0.49
C PHE A 17 3.06 4.90 -0.32
N GLN A 18 3.01 6.12 -0.85
CA GLN A 18 1.81 6.97 -0.83
C GLN A 18 0.64 6.37 -1.62
N GLN A 19 0.93 5.64 -2.70
CA GLN A 19 -0.09 4.99 -3.55
C GLN A 19 -0.57 3.62 -3.02
N TYR A 20 0.09 3.05 -2.01
CA TYR A 20 -0.22 1.72 -1.48
C TYR A 20 -1.70 1.53 -1.13
N ALA A 21 -2.28 2.48 -0.38
CA ALA A 21 -3.65 2.35 0.13
C ALA A 21 -4.67 2.33 -1.01
N SER A 22 -4.60 3.29 -1.93
CA SER A 22 -5.54 3.42 -3.04
C SER A 22 -5.45 2.22 -3.99
N TYR A 23 -4.22 1.80 -4.32
CA TYR A 23 -3.98 0.64 -5.18
C TYR A 23 -4.53 -0.65 -4.55
N THR A 24 -4.20 -0.91 -3.28
CA THR A 24 -4.56 -2.18 -2.63
C THR A 24 -6.05 -2.26 -2.31
N LEU A 25 -6.67 -1.15 -1.88
CA LEU A 25 -8.13 -1.07 -1.70
C LEU A 25 -8.87 -1.27 -3.02
N ALA A 26 -8.38 -0.72 -4.14
CA ALA A 26 -8.96 -0.96 -5.45
C ALA A 26 -8.95 -2.47 -5.80
N GLY A 27 -7.86 -3.17 -5.46
CA GLY A 27 -7.76 -4.62 -5.61
C GLY A 27 -8.76 -5.39 -4.75
N ASN A 28 -8.98 -4.98 -3.50
CA ASN A 28 -9.96 -5.64 -2.63
C ASN A 28 -11.42 -5.34 -3.07
N ASN A 29 -11.68 -4.12 -3.53
CA ASN A 29 -12.95 -3.74 -4.15
C ASN A 29 -13.26 -4.52 -5.43
N ARG A 30 -12.23 -4.86 -6.23
CA ARG A 30 -12.41 -5.75 -7.37
C ARG A 30 -12.87 -7.13 -6.93
N ARG A 31 -12.22 -7.74 -5.92
CA ARG A 31 -12.63 -9.03 -5.35
C ARG A 31 -14.07 -9.02 -4.83
N ARG A 32 -14.50 -7.90 -4.24
CA ARG A 32 -15.89 -7.69 -3.79
C ARG A 32 -16.87 -7.67 -4.96
N LYS A 33 -16.50 -7.07 -6.10
CA LYS A 33 -17.31 -7.09 -7.34
C LYS A 33 -17.33 -8.48 -7.98
N ASP A 34 -16.17 -9.14 -8.02
CA ASP A 34 -16.02 -10.49 -8.60
C ASP A 34 -16.89 -11.52 -7.86
N LEU A 35 -17.14 -11.35 -6.56
CA LEU A 35 -18.11 -12.19 -5.84
C LEU A 35 -19.48 -12.23 -6.52
N TYR A 36 -19.93 -11.10 -7.08
CA TYR A 36 -21.25 -11.00 -7.72
C TYR A 36 -21.28 -11.50 -9.16
N THR A 37 -20.12 -11.82 -9.75
CA THR A 37 -20.05 -12.45 -11.08
C THR A 37 -20.22 -13.97 -11.00
N LEU A 38 -20.12 -14.55 -9.79
CA LEU A 38 -20.30 -15.99 -9.54
C LEU A 38 -21.78 -16.41 -9.55
N SER A 39 -22.02 -17.72 -9.63
CA SER A 39 -23.36 -18.29 -9.48
C SER A 39 -23.95 -18.00 -8.09
N ARG A 40 -25.28 -18.09 -7.94
CA ARG A 40 -25.93 -17.91 -6.63
C ARG A 40 -25.52 -18.97 -5.60
N GLU A 41 -25.25 -20.19 -6.05
CA GLU A 41 -24.83 -21.29 -5.18
C GLU A 41 -23.42 -21.01 -4.61
N ASP A 42 -22.49 -20.57 -5.45
CA ASP A 42 -21.13 -20.21 -5.04
C ASP A 42 -21.12 -18.98 -4.14
N GLN A 43 -21.93 -17.96 -4.46
CA GLN A 43 -22.11 -16.78 -3.60
C GLN A 43 -22.56 -17.18 -2.20
N LYS A 44 -23.53 -18.10 -2.09
CA LYS A 44 -24.06 -18.59 -0.82
C LYS A 44 -23.02 -19.40 -0.05
N LEU A 45 -22.26 -20.25 -0.74
CA LEU A 45 -21.16 -21.00 -0.13
C LEU A 45 -20.13 -20.04 0.48
N LEU A 46 -19.68 -19.04 -0.28
CA LEU A 46 -18.72 -18.04 0.19
C LEU A 46 -19.27 -17.17 1.34
N GLU A 47 -20.55 -16.85 1.32
CA GLU A 47 -21.23 -16.17 2.43
C GLU A 47 -21.21 -17.03 3.70
N THR A 48 -21.49 -18.32 3.58
CA THR A 48 -21.44 -19.27 4.71
C THR A 48 -20.03 -19.43 5.28
N LEU A 49 -19.00 -19.32 4.43
CA LEU A 49 -17.59 -19.32 4.81
C LEU A 49 -17.11 -17.96 5.37
N GLY A 50 -17.95 -16.92 5.38
CA GLY A 50 -17.61 -15.61 5.91
C GLY A 50 -16.72 -14.76 4.99
N TYR A 51 -16.71 -15.03 3.68
CA TYR A 51 -15.85 -14.32 2.73
C TYR A 51 -16.04 -12.80 2.73
N LYS A 52 -17.28 -12.32 2.88
CA LYS A 52 -17.58 -10.87 2.97
C LYS A 52 -16.90 -10.22 4.18
N LYS A 53 -16.99 -10.87 5.35
CA LYS A 53 -16.32 -10.43 6.58
C LYS A 53 -14.79 -10.42 6.37
N LYS A 54 -14.25 -11.43 5.70
CA LYS A 54 -12.81 -11.47 5.39
C LYS A 54 -12.38 -10.28 4.52
N LEU A 55 -13.18 -9.87 3.54
CA LEU A 55 -12.89 -8.69 2.72
C LEU A 55 -12.87 -7.40 3.57
N GLU A 56 -13.78 -7.25 4.54
CA GLU A 56 -13.79 -6.11 5.47
C GLU A 56 -12.56 -6.10 6.40
N GLU A 57 -12.19 -7.27 6.95
CA GLU A 57 -10.97 -7.42 7.75
C GLU A 57 -9.72 -7.06 6.95
N VAL A 58 -9.68 -7.42 5.66
CA VAL A 58 -8.60 -7.06 4.75
C VAL A 58 -8.56 -5.55 4.49
N ASP A 59 -9.71 -4.88 4.31
CA ASP A 59 -9.76 -3.42 4.18
C ASP A 59 -9.14 -2.74 5.42
N GLN A 60 -9.47 -3.22 6.63
CA GLN A 60 -8.87 -2.70 7.87
C GLN A 60 -7.36 -2.93 7.93
N ALA A 61 -6.90 -4.14 7.59
CA ALA A 61 -5.48 -4.45 7.56
C ALA A 61 -4.70 -3.58 6.55
N ILE A 62 -5.29 -3.28 5.39
CA ILE A 62 -4.72 -2.36 4.40
C ILE A 62 -4.56 -0.96 5.00
N LEU A 63 -5.55 -0.47 5.75
CA LEU A 63 -5.46 0.85 6.39
C LEU A 63 -4.36 0.91 7.46
N VAL A 64 -4.22 -0.15 8.27
CA VAL A 64 -3.13 -0.24 9.26
C VAL A 64 -1.76 -0.25 8.58
N ASN A 65 -1.60 -1.01 7.50
CA ASN A 65 -0.37 -1.02 6.72
C ASN A 65 -0.08 0.35 6.09
N ALA A 66 -1.11 1.04 5.58
CA ALA A 66 -0.97 2.38 5.03
C ALA A 66 -0.54 3.39 6.10
N GLU A 67 -1.07 3.30 7.32
CA GLU A 67 -0.65 4.13 8.45
C GLU A 67 0.84 3.93 8.75
N PHE A 68 1.31 2.68 8.75
CA PHE A 68 2.73 2.38 8.92
C PHE A 68 3.60 2.97 7.81
N LEU A 69 3.20 2.80 6.55
CA LEU A 69 3.93 3.38 5.40
C LEU A 69 3.94 4.91 5.43
N ASN A 70 2.85 5.55 5.90
CA ASN A 70 2.81 7.00 6.06
C ASN A 70 3.80 7.49 7.14
N LYS A 71 3.99 6.72 8.23
CA LYS A 71 5.00 7.04 9.26
C LYS A 71 6.43 6.93 8.73
N ILE A 72 6.66 6.00 7.81
CA ILE A 72 7.93 5.84 7.10
C ILE A 72 8.19 7.05 6.20
N VAL A 73 7.21 7.44 5.38
CA VAL A 73 7.33 8.61 4.48
C VAL A 73 7.45 9.92 5.26
N ALA A 74 6.82 10.04 6.43
CA ALA A 74 6.90 11.23 7.29
C ALA A 74 8.28 11.45 7.93
N ASN A 75 9.16 10.45 7.91
CA ASN A 75 10.53 10.56 8.40
C ASN A 75 11.52 10.15 7.29
N PRO A 76 11.68 10.97 6.23
CA PRO A 76 12.60 10.67 5.12
C PRO A 76 14.04 10.48 5.58
N GLU A 77 14.43 11.11 6.70
CA GLU A 77 15.76 11.03 7.31
C GLU A 77 16.16 9.59 7.71
N ILE A 78 15.19 8.70 7.96
CA ILE A 78 15.47 7.27 8.23
C ILE A 78 16.16 6.61 7.01
N PHE A 79 15.95 7.14 5.82
CA PHE A 79 16.54 6.65 4.57
C PHE A 79 17.86 7.32 4.20
N GLY A 80 18.33 8.30 4.98
CA GLY A 80 19.65 8.90 4.76
C GLY A 80 20.00 10.03 5.72
N HIS A 81 20.97 9.78 6.60
CA HIS A 81 21.96 10.79 6.98
C HIS A 81 22.99 10.83 5.85
N GLY A 82 22.85 11.76 4.91
CA GLY A 82 23.74 11.82 3.75
C GLY A 82 23.67 13.08 2.90
N MET A 83 23.02 14.16 3.38
CA MET A 83 23.07 15.46 2.70
C MET A 83 23.68 16.57 3.57
N GLU A 84 24.37 16.23 4.66
CA GLU A 84 25.10 17.21 5.49
C GLU A 84 26.63 17.04 5.53
N ASP A 85 27.21 15.98 4.94
CA ASP A 85 28.65 15.69 5.05
C ASP A 85 29.50 16.01 3.81
N GLU A 86 29.06 16.88 2.89
CA GLU A 86 29.86 17.25 1.71
C GLU A 86 30.04 18.76 1.44
N ASN A 87 29.92 19.66 2.42
CA ASN A 87 30.44 21.04 2.25
C ASN A 87 30.86 21.73 3.57
N VAL A 88 31.66 21.04 4.39
CA VAL A 88 32.57 21.71 5.33
C VAL A 88 34.02 21.45 4.89
N GLN A 89 34.46 22.18 3.87
CA GLN A 89 35.82 22.74 3.75
C GLN A 89 35.95 23.69 2.56
#